data_AF-A0A812PFT5-F1
#
_entry.id   AF-A0A812PFT5-F1
#
_cell.length_a   1.000
_cell.length_b   1.000
_cell.length_c   1.000
_cell.angle_alpha   90.00
_cell.angle_beta   90.00
_cell.angle_gamma   90.00
#
_symmetry.space_group_name_H-M   'P 1'
#
loop_
_entity.id
_entity.type
_entity.pdbx_description
1 polymer ?
#
loop_
_entity_poly.entity_id
_entity_poly.type
_entity_poly.pdbx_seq_one_letter_code
_entity_poly.pdbx_strand_id
1 'polypeptide(L)'
;AAAAGLEVNEGLAAALAKYDDGPEPLAAEPLAEDCVYDDFMKVDLRIARVVEANHVEGADKLLQLTLSLGGGETRNVFAGIKKAYKPEDLVGRLVMYVANLAPRKMKFGVSTGMVAASGPGGEEVYLLSPDSGAKPGQRVH
;
A
#
# COMPACT_ATOMS: atom_id res chain seq x y z
N ALA A 1 21.04 -14.85 7.94
CA ALA A 1 22.17 -14.63 8.87
C ALA A 1 21.61 -13.93 10.10
N ALA A 2 22.16 -14.20 11.29
CA ALA A 2 21.65 -13.65 12.54
C ALA A 2 21.54 -12.12 12.47
N ALA A 3 20.39 -11.58 12.90
CA ALA A 3 20.23 -10.17 13.18
C ALA A 3 21.39 -9.73 14.08
N ALA A 4 22.34 -8.99 13.52
CA ALA A 4 23.33 -8.28 14.30
C ALA A 4 22.52 -7.32 15.17
N GLY A 5 22.43 -7.62 16.47
CA GLY A 5 21.84 -6.71 17.45
C GLY A 5 22.54 -5.38 17.31
N LEU A 6 21.83 -4.39 16.74
CA LEU A 6 22.33 -3.04 16.62
C LEU A 6 22.59 -2.55 18.06
N GLU A 7 23.85 -2.29 18.43
CA GLU A 7 24.13 -1.67 19.72
C GLU A 7 23.43 -0.32 19.76
N VAL A 8 22.36 -0.25 20.57
CA VAL A 8 21.60 0.98 20.75
C VAL A 8 22.46 1.92 21.59
N ASN A 9 23.13 2.87 20.94
CA ASN A 9 23.82 3.93 21.66
C ASN A 9 22.81 4.86 22.36
N GLU A 10 23.26 5.61 23.38
CA GLU A 10 22.39 6.49 24.18
C GLU A 10 21.59 7.49 23.33
N GLY A 11 22.17 7.97 22.23
CA GLY A 11 21.50 8.87 21.29
C GLY A 11 20.35 8.20 20.53
N LEU A 12 20.54 6.97 20.09
CA LEU A 12 19.50 6.16 19.43
C LEU A 12 18.40 5.77 20.42
N ALA A 13 18.75 5.36 21.64
CA ALA A 13 17.78 5.03 22.69
C ALA A 13 16.88 6.23 23.02
N ALA A 14 17.47 7.42 23.18
CA ALA A 14 16.73 8.65 23.43
C ALA A 14 15.86 9.08 22.23
N ALA A 15 16.24 8.73 21.00
CA ALA A 15 15.41 8.97 19.82
C ALA A 15 14.20 8.02 19.75
N LEU A 16 14.40 6.73 20.06
CA LEU A 16 13.33 5.73 20.07
C LEU A 16 12.30 6.00 21.17
N ALA A 17 12.75 6.40 22.37
CA ALA A 17 11.87 6.70 23.50
C ALA A 17 10.94 7.93 23.29
N LYS A 18 11.10 8.67 22.18
CA LYS A 18 10.21 9.79 21.84
C LYS A 18 8.87 9.35 21.25
N TYR A 19 8.80 8.13 20.72
CA TYR A 19 7.63 7.61 20.03
C TYR A 19 7.00 6.50 20.85
N ASP A 20 5.66 6.44 20.87
CA ASP A 20 4.88 5.41 21.57
C ASP A 20 4.65 4.20 20.64
N ASP A 21 5.72 3.76 19.99
CA ASP A 21 5.69 2.66 19.04
C ASP A 21 5.87 1.34 19.81
N GLY A 22 4.76 0.66 20.10
CA GLY A 22 4.77 -0.65 20.75
C GLY A 22 5.27 -1.78 19.82
N PRO A 23 5.72 -2.92 20.37
CA PRO A 23 6.27 -4.02 19.59
C PRO A 23 5.21 -4.88 18.89
N GLU A 24 3.92 -4.63 19.14
CA GLU A 24 2.82 -5.54 18.79
C GLU A 24 2.72 -5.81 17.29
N PRO A 25 2.81 -4.81 16.38
CA PRO A 25 2.72 -5.07 14.94
C PRO A 25 3.85 -5.98 14.44
N LEU A 26 5.08 -5.75 14.90
CA LEU A 26 6.25 -6.55 14.53
C LEU A 26 6.22 -7.95 15.15
N ALA A 27 5.69 -8.08 16.36
CA ALA A 27 5.51 -9.38 17.01
C ALA A 27 4.44 -10.23 16.31
N ALA A 28 3.38 -9.60 15.79
CA ALA A 28 2.30 -10.27 15.07
C ALA A 28 2.73 -10.74 13.67
N GLU A 29 3.52 -9.92 12.96
CA GLU A 29 4.08 -10.25 11.64
C GLU A 29 5.59 -9.96 11.60
N PRO A 30 6.43 -10.94 12.00
CA PRO A 30 7.88 -10.78 12.05
C PRO A 30 8.51 -10.51 10.68
N LEU A 31 9.70 -9.90 10.68
CA LEU A 31 10.45 -9.64 9.46
C LEU A 31 10.67 -10.94 8.66
N ALA A 32 10.46 -10.84 7.34
CA ALA A 32 10.88 -11.88 6.40
C ALA A 32 12.41 -11.99 6.36
N GLU A 33 12.90 -13.09 5.77
CA GLU A 33 14.33 -13.24 5.48
C GLU A 33 14.83 -12.17 4.50
N ASP A 34 16.13 -11.90 4.57
CA ASP A 34 16.79 -10.97 3.64
C ASP A 34 16.54 -11.39 2.18
N CYS A 35 16.18 -10.42 1.34
CA CYS A 35 16.04 -10.62 -0.10
C CYS A 35 17.14 -9.88 -0.87
N VAL A 36 17.45 -10.35 -2.08
CA VAL A 36 18.39 -9.63 -2.97
C VAL A 36 17.67 -8.50 -3.70
N TYR A 37 18.43 -7.47 -4.09
CA TYR A 37 17.89 -6.31 -4.82
C TYR A 37 17.05 -6.69 -6.05
N ASP A 38 17.49 -7.71 -6.81
CA ASP A 38 16.77 -8.17 -8.00
C ASP A 38 15.38 -8.73 -7.67
N ASP A 39 15.18 -9.30 -6.48
CA ASP A 39 13.86 -9.78 -6.06
C ASP A 39 12.91 -8.63 -5.79
N PHE A 40 13.37 -7.57 -5.13
CA PHE A 40 12.60 -6.34 -4.96
C PHE A 40 12.24 -5.72 -6.31
N MET A 41 13.20 -5.63 -7.24
CA MET A 41 12.99 -5.06 -8.57
C MET A 41 12.09 -5.90 -9.49
N LYS A 42 11.79 -7.15 -9.15
CA LYS A 42 10.73 -7.93 -9.83
C LYS A 42 9.34 -7.39 -9.55
N VAL A 43 9.12 -6.72 -8.41
CA VAL A 43 7.83 -6.10 -8.10
C VAL A 43 7.78 -4.73 -8.78
N ASP A 44 6.74 -4.48 -9.58
CA ASP A 44 6.53 -3.18 -10.20
C ASP A 44 5.64 -2.32 -9.32
N LEU A 45 6.27 -1.55 -8.42
CA LEU A 45 5.59 -0.56 -7.58
C LEU A 45 5.56 0.81 -8.29
N ARG A 46 4.39 1.42 -8.34
CA ARG A 46 4.14 2.71 -8.98
C ARG A 46 3.38 3.65 -8.07
N ILE A 47 3.58 4.94 -8.27
CA ILE A 47 2.65 5.95 -7.77
C ILE A 47 1.47 6.04 -8.73
N ALA A 48 0.25 6.00 -8.20
CA ALA A 48 -0.97 6.18 -8.96
C ALA A 48 -1.87 7.24 -8.32
N ARG A 49 -2.69 7.91 -9.12
CA ARG A 49 -3.74 8.80 -8.62
C ARG A 49 -5.08 8.08 -8.70
N VAL A 50 -5.85 8.08 -7.62
CA VAL A 50 -7.25 7.65 -7.69
C VAL A 50 -8.04 8.72 -8.46
N VAL A 51 -8.55 8.38 -9.64
CA VAL A 51 -9.36 9.30 -10.46
C VAL A 51 -10.86 9.01 -10.35
N GLU A 52 -11.21 7.82 -9.87
CA GLU A 52 -12.58 7.42 -9.59
C GLU A 52 -12.56 6.39 -8.46
N ALA A 53 -13.57 6.43 -7.59
CA ALA A 53 -13.79 5.44 -6.57
C ALA A 53 -15.29 5.20 -6.44
N ASN A 54 -15.70 3.93 -6.37
CA ASN A 54 -17.10 3.55 -6.28
C ASN A 54 -17.31 2.42 -5.27
N HIS A 55 -18.51 2.37 -4.68
CA HIS A 55 -18.96 1.17 -4.00
C HIS A 55 -19.19 0.03 -4.99
N VAL A 56 -18.87 -1.19 -4.57
CA VAL A 56 -19.16 -2.40 -5.33
C VAL A 56 -20.47 -2.99 -4.82
N GLU A 57 -21.49 -3.03 -5.68
CA GLU A 57 -22.78 -3.60 -5.35
C GLU A 57 -22.64 -5.09 -4.98
N GLY A 58 -23.20 -5.49 -3.83
CA GLY A 58 -23.08 -6.87 -3.34
C GLY A 58 -21.71 -7.26 -2.79
N ALA A 59 -20.82 -6.28 -2.50
CA ALA A 59 -19.59 -6.53 -1.76
C ALA A 59 -19.48 -5.65 -0.51
N ASP A 60 -19.31 -6.28 0.65
CA ASP A 60 -19.31 -5.59 1.95
C ASP A 60 -17.95 -4.94 2.27
N LYS A 61 -16.87 -5.43 1.66
CA LYS A 61 -15.50 -5.02 1.97
C LYS A 61 -14.81 -4.25 0.85
N LEU A 62 -15.35 -4.27 -0.37
CA LEU A 62 -14.65 -3.80 -1.56
C LEU A 62 -15.10 -2.41 -1.99
N LEU A 63 -14.12 -1.58 -2.35
CA LEU A 63 -14.30 -0.43 -3.23
C LEU A 63 -13.67 -0.75 -4.58
N GLN A 64 -14.25 -0.22 -5.66
CA GLN A 64 -13.64 -0.21 -6.98
C GLN A 64 -12.93 1.12 -7.18
N LEU A 65 -11.65 1.07 -7.54
CA LEU A 65 -10.82 2.23 -7.79
C LEU A 65 -10.36 2.25 -9.25
N THR A 66 -10.54 3.39 -9.91
CA THR A 66 -9.86 3.69 -11.17
C THR A 66 -8.60 4.48 -10.84
N LEU A 67 -7.45 3.88 -11.12
CA LEU A 67 -6.13 4.43 -10.85
C LEU A 67 -5.54 4.99 -12.14
N SER A 68 -5.09 6.25 -12.15
CA SER A 68 -4.34 6.83 -13.26
C SER A 68 -2.83 6.77 -13.00
N LEU A 69 -2.08 6.37 -14.02
CA LEU A 69 -0.62 6.40 -14.06
C LEU A 69 -0.08 7.61 -14.85
N GLY A 70 -0.95 8.57 -15.20
CA GLY A 70 -0.63 9.68 -16.10
C GLY A 70 -0.74 9.31 -17.58
N GLY A 71 -0.73 10.31 -18.45
CA GLY A 71 -0.76 10.10 -19.91
C GLY A 71 -2.01 9.39 -20.45
N GLY A 72 -3.12 9.39 -19.69
CA GLY A 72 -4.35 8.66 -20.04
C GLY A 72 -4.33 7.18 -19.66
N GLU A 73 -3.22 6.65 -19.15
CA GLU A 73 -3.14 5.25 -18.75
C GLU A 73 -3.86 5.03 -17.41
N THR A 74 -4.79 4.07 -17.39
CA THR A 74 -5.59 3.74 -16.20
C THR A 74 -5.62 2.24 -15.88
N ARG A 75 -5.87 1.93 -14.61
CA ARG A 75 -6.02 0.57 -14.07
C ARG A 75 -7.24 0.48 -13.18
N ASN A 76 -7.90 -0.68 -13.21
CA ASN A 76 -9.04 -0.99 -12.36
C ASN A 76 -8.60 -1.90 -11.22
N VAL A 77 -8.88 -1.50 -9.98
CA VAL A 77 -8.52 -2.27 -8.78
C VAL A 77 -9.72 -2.41 -7.86
N PHE A 78 -9.92 -3.60 -7.32
CA PHE A 78 -10.87 -3.82 -6.21
C PHE A 78 -10.10 -3.89 -4.90
N ALA A 79 -10.30 -2.90 -4.02
CA ALA A 79 -9.56 -2.73 -2.78
C ALA A 79 -10.45 -3.05 -1.56
N GLY A 80 -9.94 -3.87 -0.63
CA GLY A 80 -10.61 -4.32 0.59
C GLY A 80 -10.73 -3.27 1.70
N ILE A 81 -10.97 -2.01 1.35
CA ILE A 81 -10.78 -0.85 2.23
C ILE A 81 -12.08 -0.10 2.55
N LYS A 82 -13.24 -0.66 2.16
CA LYS A 82 -14.56 -0.01 2.30
C LYS A 82 -14.93 0.35 3.75
N LYS A 83 -14.39 -0.36 4.73
CA LYS A 83 -14.62 -0.09 6.16
C LYS A 83 -13.83 1.13 6.66
N ALA A 84 -12.67 1.39 6.08
CA ALA A 84 -11.77 2.46 6.51
C ALA A 84 -11.95 3.77 5.70
N TYR A 85 -12.45 3.68 4.46
CA TYR A 85 -12.55 4.85 3.57
C TYR A 85 -13.88 4.92 2.85
N LYS A 86 -14.35 6.15 2.65
CA LYS A 86 -15.43 6.45 1.72
C LYS A 86 -14.87 6.76 0.33
N PRO A 87 -15.59 6.43 -0.76
CA PRO A 87 -15.12 6.71 -2.12
C PRO A 87 -14.73 8.17 -2.37
N GLU A 88 -15.53 9.12 -1.87
CA GLU A 88 -15.33 10.56 -2.03
C GLU A 88 -14.01 11.06 -1.42
N ASP A 89 -13.52 10.41 -0.36
CA ASP A 89 -12.26 10.76 0.30
C ASP A 89 -11.03 10.24 -0.46
N LEU A 90 -11.22 9.36 -1.45
CA LEU A 90 -10.13 8.73 -2.19
C LEU A 90 -9.79 9.47 -3.48
N VAL A 91 -10.79 10.06 -4.15
CA VAL A 91 -10.57 10.74 -5.44
C VAL A 91 -9.56 11.87 -5.28
N GLY A 92 -8.54 11.87 -6.14
CA GLY A 92 -7.44 12.83 -6.13
C GLY A 92 -6.23 12.40 -5.31
N ARG A 93 -6.35 11.44 -4.38
CA ARG A 93 -5.22 10.96 -3.57
C ARG A 93 -4.17 10.25 -4.43
N LEU A 94 -2.91 10.43 -4.05
CA LEU A 94 -1.81 9.60 -4.54
C LEU A 94 -1.66 8.38 -3.63
N VAL A 95 -1.50 7.22 -4.24
CA VAL A 95 -1.34 5.92 -3.57
C VAL A 95 -0.19 5.14 -4.18
N MET A 96 0.41 4.27 -3.38
CA MET A 96 1.32 3.25 -3.90
C MET A 96 0.54 2.07 -4.48
N TYR A 97 0.91 1.64 -5.69
CA TYR A 97 0.21 0.66 -6.50
C TYR A 97 1.16 -0.44 -6.98
N VAL A 98 0.79 -1.70 -6.77
CA VAL A 98 1.50 -2.88 -7.30
C VAL A 98 0.94 -3.19 -8.68
N ALA A 99 1.73 -2.91 -9.71
CA ALA A 99 1.29 -2.83 -11.10
C ALA A 99 1.38 -4.13 -11.90
N ASN A 100 2.19 -5.09 -11.44
CA ASN A 100 2.48 -6.33 -12.17
C ASN A 100 2.00 -7.61 -11.49
N LEU A 101 1.03 -7.50 -10.56
CA LEU A 101 0.32 -8.70 -10.10
C LEU A 101 -0.51 -9.28 -11.24
N ALA A 102 -0.58 -10.61 -11.31
CA ALA A 102 -1.42 -11.30 -12.28
C ALA A 102 -2.88 -10.82 -12.14
N PRO A 103 -3.56 -10.45 -13.24
CA PRO A 103 -4.94 -9.98 -13.18
C PRO A 103 -5.86 -11.00 -12.51
N ARG A 104 -6.66 -10.54 -11.55
CA ARG A 104 -7.61 -11.39 -10.83
C ARG A 104 -9.02 -11.12 -11.32
N LYS A 105 -9.62 -12.14 -11.95
CA LYS A 105 -11.04 -12.10 -12.33
C LYS A 105 -11.92 -12.24 -11.08
N MET A 106 -12.85 -11.32 -10.91
CA MET A 106 -13.84 -11.28 -9.83
C MET A 106 -15.24 -11.21 -10.43
N LYS A 107 -16.27 -11.37 -9.58
CA LYS A 107 -17.68 -11.27 -9.98
C LYS A 107 -18.00 -9.93 -10.67
N PHE A 108 -17.33 -8.86 -10.27
CA PHE A 108 -17.63 -7.47 -10.67
C PHE A 108 -16.71 -6.93 -11.76
N GLY A 109 -15.74 -7.71 -12.23
CA GLY A 109 -14.75 -7.28 -13.21
C GLY A 109 -13.37 -7.88 -12.97
N VAL A 110 -12.34 -7.28 -13.57
CA VAL A 110 -10.96 -7.72 -13.44
C VAL A 110 -10.18 -6.70 -12.60
N SER A 111 -9.56 -7.15 -11.51
CA SER A 111 -8.59 -6.35 -10.76
C SER A 111 -7.21 -6.52 -11.40
N THR A 112 -6.58 -5.44 -11.83
CA THR A 112 -5.28 -5.47 -12.53
C THR A 112 -4.10 -5.05 -11.66
N GLY A 113 -4.23 -5.19 -10.35
CA GLY A 113 -3.17 -4.91 -9.38
C GLY A 113 -3.73 -4.74 -7.98
N MET A 114 -2.98 -4.04 -7.13
CA MET A 114 -3.32 -3.81 -5.72
C MET A 114 -2.80 -2.45 -5.26
N VAL A 115 -3.58 -1.72 -4.45
CA VAL A 115 -3.06 -0.56 -3.70
C VAL A 115 -2.40 -1.04 -2.40
N ALA A 116 -1.26 -0.46 -2.04
CA ALA A 116 -0.55 -0.82 -0.83
C ALA A 116 -1.13 -0.09 0.40
N ALA A 117 -1.28 -0.84 1.49
CA ALA A 117 -1.78 -0.34 2.76
C ALA A 117 -1.10 -1.10 3.90
N SER A 118 -1.12 -0.51 5.09
CA SER A 118 -0.74 -1.16 6.36
C SER A 118 -1.94 -1.29 7.29
N GLY A 119 -1.77 -2.09 8.35
CA GLY A 119 -2.76 -2.28 9.41
C GLY A 119 -3.41 -3.66 9.42
N PRO A 120 -4.06 -4.04 10.54
CA PRO A 120 -4.61 -5.40 10.74
C PRO A 120 -5.87 -5.69 9.91
N GLY A 121 -6.40 -4.69 9.19
CA GLY A 121 -7.61 -4.83 8.38
C GLY A 121 -8.83 -4.18 9.03
N GLY A 122 -9.96 -4.23 8.32
CA GLY A 122 -11.20 -3.63 8.81
C GLY A 122 -11.17 -2.11 8.72
N GLU A 123 -11.41 -1.43 9.85
CA GLU A 123 -11.37 0.03 9.94
C GLU A 123 -9.93 0.55 10.11
N GLU A 124 -9.02 -0.30 10.59
CA GLU A 124 -7.60 0.01 10.79
C GLU A 124 -6.80 -0.40 9.55
N VAL A 125 -7.10 0.27 8.43
CA VAL A 125 -6.35 0.14 7.18
C VAL A 125 -5.86 1.51 6.78
N TYR A 126 -4.55 1.62 6.53
CA TYR A 126 -3.87 2.86 6.24
C TYR A 126 -3.23 2.81 4.85
N LEU A 127 -3.85 3.46 3.86
CA LEU A 127 -3.29 3.59 2.52
C LEU A 127 -1.95 4.32 2.55
N LEU A 128 -0.95 3.77 1.87
CA LEU A 128 0.37 4.38 1.78
C LEU A 128 0.42 5.43 0.67
N SER A 129 0.88 6.64 1.02
CA SER A 129 1.03 7.78 0.11
C SER A 129 2.49 8.21 0.04
N PRO A 130 2.96 8.68 -1.13
CA PRO A 130 4.29 9.25 -1.26
C PRO A 130 4.37 10.67 -0.68
N ASP A 131 5.60 11.15 -0.48
CA ASP A 131 5.88 12.55 -0.22
C ASP A 131 5.40 13.48 -1.34
N SER A 132 5.26 14.76 -0.99
CA SER A 132 4.86 15.80 -1.93
C SER A 132 5.84 15.90 -3.12
N GLY A 133 5.29 16.10 -4.32
CA GLY A 133 6.06 16.20 -5.56
C GLY A 133 6.12 14.89 -6.37
N ALA A 134 5.73 13.75 -5.78
CA ALA A 134 5.57 12.51 -6.51
C ALA A 134 4.50 12.63 -7.61
N LYS A 135 4.72 11.94 -8.73
CA LYS A 135 3.88 12.00 -9.93
C LYS A 135 3.35 10.61 -10.29
N PRO A 136 2.10 10.51 -10.76
CA PRO A 136 1.57 9.25 -11.30
C PRO A 136 2.49 8.63 -12.36
N GLY A 137 2.65 7.30 -12.30
CA GLY A 137 3.50 6.51 -13.21
C GLY A 137 4.96 6.38 -12.77
N GLN A 138 5.44 7.20 -11.83
CA GLN A 138 6.79 7.04 -11.28
C GLN A 138 6.95 5.67 -10.63
N ARG A 139 8.11 5.05 -10.89
CA ARG A 139 8.49 3.78 -10.29
C ARG A 139 9.04 4.02 -8.88
N VAL A 140 8.64 3.15 -7.95
CA VAL A 140 9.24 3.06 -6.62
C VAL A 140 10.42 2.08 -6.69
N HIS A 141 11.56 2.48 -6.17
CA HIS A 141 12.83 1.75 -6.20
C HIS A 141 13.60 1.96 -4.90
#